data_AF-A0A939UQS6-F1
#
_entry.id   AF-A0A939UQS6-F1
#
_cell.length_a   1.000
_cell.length_b   1.000
_cell.length_c   1.000
_cell.angle_alpha   90.00
_cell.angle_beta   90.00
_cell.angle_gamma   90.00
#
_symmetry.space_group_name_H-M   'P 1'
#
loop_
_entity.id
_entity.type
_entity.pdbx_description
1 polymer ?
#
loop_
_entity_poly.entity_id
_entity_poly.type
_entity_poly.pdbx_seq_one_letter_code
_entity_poly.pdbx_strand_id
1 'polypeptide(L)' 'ICLEEQVFVKNGDLTISQYLAANGGVKIARFTRYAMGEGLQKREDDFVGEVMAQAGLAK' A
#
# COMPACT_ATOMS: atom_id res chain seq x y z
N ILE A 1 -0.27 -7.71 10.18
CA ILE A 1 0.39 -6.41 9.91
C ILE A 1 0.05 -5.48 11.08
N CYS A 2 0.99 -5.27 11.99
CA CYS A 2 0.87 -4.36 13.14
C CYS A 2 1.74 -3.12 12.89
N LEU A 3 1.23 -1.92 13.17
CA LEU A 3 1.98 -0.67 12.96
C LEU A 3 3.25 -0.60 13.81
N GLU A 4 3.19 -1.05 15.06
CA GLU A 4 4.29 -0.92 16.02
C GLU A 4 5.53 -1.77 15.68
N GLU A 5 5.34 -2.85 14.94
CA GLU A 5 6.40 -3.78 14.52
C GLU A 5 7.09 -3.32 13.22
N GLN A 6 6.57 -2.30 12.55
CA GLN A 6 7.16 -1.78 11.32
C GLN A 6 8.45 -1.02 11.62
N VAL A 7 9.39 -1.10 10.67
CA VAL A 7 10.59 -0.27 10.66
C VAL A 7 10.19 1.20 10.50
N PHE A 8 10.84 2.08 11.26
CA PHE A 8 10.56 3.49 11.24
C PHE A 8 11.13 4.14 9.97
N VAL A 9 10.27 4.73 9.15
CA VAL A 9 10.65 5.27 7.83
C VAL A 9 11.76 6.32 7.88
N LYS A 10 11.85 7.12 8.95
CA LYS A 10 12.90 8.14 9.10
C LYS A 10 14.22 7.58 9.65
N ASN A 11 14.18 6.43 10.30
CA ASN A 11 15.37 5.75 10.80
C ASN A 11 15.16 4.24 10.71
N GLY A 12 15.78 3.65 9.69
CA GLY A 12 15.64 2.23 9.36
C GLY A 12 16.19 1.26 10.40
N ASP A 13 16.95 1.76 11.39
CA ASP A 13 17.53 0.94 12.46
C ASP A 13 16.57 0.69 13.62
N LEU A 14 15.45 1.41 13.66
CA LEU A 14 14.48 1.37 14.76
C LEU A 14 13.13 0.86 14.29
N THR A 15 12.43 0.10 15.14
CA THR A 15 10.99 -0.12 14.97
C THR A 15 10.18 1.06 15.51
N ILE A 16 8.93 1.20 15.08
CA ILE A 16 8.03 2.24 15.58
C ILE A 16 7.82 2.11 17.10
N SER A 17 7.73 0.88 17.64
CA SER A 17 7.66 0.64 19.09
C SER A 17 8.89 1.15 19.85
N GLN A 18 10.10 0.90 19.35
CA GLN A 18 11.35 1.37 19.94
C GLN A 18 11.44 2.90 19.93
N TYR A 19 11.02 3.52 18.84
CA TYR A 19 10.98 4.98 18.72
C TYR A 19 10.02 5.62 19.74
N LEU A 20 8.82 5.04 19.91
CA LEU A 20 7.83 5.55 20.87
C LEU A 20 8.29 5.39 22.32
N ALA A 21 8.92 4.25 22.65
CA ALA A 21 9.50 4.01 23.96
C ALA A 21 10.60 5.05 24.29
N ALA A 22 11.49 5.32 23.33
CA ALA A 22 12.58 6.30 23.50
C ALA A 22 12.08 7.75 23.63
N ASN A 23 10.93 8.10 23.07
CA ASN A 23 10.36 9.45 23.09
C ASN A 23 9.26 9.62 24.15
N GLY A 24 9.48 9.09 25.36
CA GLY A 24 8.57 9.30 26.49
C GLY A 24 7.44 8.27 26.63
N GLY A 25 7.55 7.10 25.98
CA GLY A 25 6.62 5.99 26.18
C GLY A 25 5.20 6.27 25.67
N VAL A 26 5.09 7.08 24.61
CA VAL A 26 3.81 7.50 24.04
C VAL A 26 3.12 6.34 23.33
N LYS A 27 1.79 6.25 23.43
CA LYS A 27 0.98 5.20 22.78
C LYS A 27 0.21 5.75 21.60
N ILE A 28 0.11 4.96 20.53
CA ILE A 28 -0.73 5.28 19.37
C ILE A 28 -2.18 4.96 19.71
N ALA A 29 -3.05 5.96 19.70
CA ALA A 29 -4.47 5.77 20.01
C ALA A 29 -5.23 5.11 18.84
N ARG A 30 -5.13 5.70 17.64
CA ARG A 30 -5.70 5.17 16.38
C ARG A 30 -4.95 5.75 15.18
N PHE A 31 -4.96 5.03 14.07
CA PHE A 31 -4.56 5.54 12.77
C PHE A 31 -5.48 4.98 11.68
N THR A 32 -5.61 5.70 10.57
CA THR A 32 -6.33 5.24 9.39
C THR A 32 -5.52 5.65 8.17
N ARG A 33 -5.29 4.71 7.25
CA ARG A 33 -4.58 4.96 5.99
C ARG A 33 -5.57 4.76 4.86
N TYR A 34 -5.87 5.82 4.12
CA TYR A 34 -6.62 5.75 2.88
C TYR A 34 -5.65 5.61 1.72
N ALA A 35 -5.94 4.70 0.79
CA ALA A 35 -5.23 4.63 -0.49
C ALA A 35 -6.21 4.77 -1.66
N MET A 36 -5.78 5.46 -2.72
CA MET A 36 -6.55 5.52 -3.96
C MET A 36 -6.70 4.09 -4.52
N GLY A 37 -7.93 3.69 -4.82
CA GLY A 37 -8.24 2.35 -5.32
C GLY A 37 -8.34 1.26 -4.26
N GLU A 38 -8.33 1.60 -2.96
CA GLU A 38 -8.55 0.64 -1.89
C GLU A 38 -9.93 -0.03 -2.03
N GLY A 39 -9.94 -1.36 -2.17
CA GLY A 39 -11.15 -2.15 -2.37
C GLY A 39 -11.71 -2.15 -3.80
N LEU A 40 -11.09 -1.44 -4.75
CA LEU A 40 -11.44 -1.53 -6.17
C LEU A 40 -10.65 -2.66 -6.84
N GLN A 41 -11.33 -3.53 -7.59
CA GLN A 41 -10.69 -4.47 -8.49
C GLN A 41 -9.83 -3.67 -9.47
N LYS A 42 -8.52 -3.97 -9.51
CA LYS A 42 -7.64 -3.36 -10.50
C LYS A 42 -8.17 -3.73 -11.89
N ARG A 43 -8.43 -2.70 -12.71
CA ARG A 43 -8.82 -2.91 -14.10
C ARG A 43 -7.64 -3.51 -14.84
N GLU A 44 -7.82 -4.73 -15.35
CA GLU A 44 -6.89 -5.38 -16.26
C GLU A 44 -7.50 -5.27 -17.66
N ASP A 45 -6.94 -4.37 -18.47
CA ASP A 45 -7.30 -4.26 -19.88
C ASP A 45 -6.27 -5.06 -20.71
N ASP A 46 -6.74 -6.01 -21.51
CA ASP A 46 -5.90 -6.72 -22.49
C ASP A 46 -5.78 -5.86 -23.75
N PHE A 47 -4.75 -5.01 -23.74
CA PHE A 47 -4.45 -4.12 -24.85
C PHE A 47 -4.28 -4.86 -26.19
N VAL A 48 -3.74 -6.09 -26.18
CA VAL A 48 -3.51 -6.85 -27.41
C VAL A 48 -4.83 -7.37 -27.97
N GLY A 49 -5.69 -7.91 -27.11
CA GLY A 49 -7.04 -8.33 -27.48
C GLY A 49 -7.89 -7.16 -28.00
N GLU A 50 -7.83 -6.00 -27.34
CA GLU A 50 -8.55 -4.80 -27.78
C GLU A 50 -8.10 -4.31 -29.16
N VAL A 51 -6.78 -4.28 -29.42
CA VAL A 51 -6.24 -3.87 -30.72
C VAL A 51 -6.61 -4.87 -31.81
N MET A 52 -6.55 -6.18 -31.55
CA MET A 52 -6.95 -7.19 -32.54
C MET A 52 -8.46 -7.16 -32.84
N ALA A 53 -9.29 -6.86 -31.85
CA ALA A 53 -10.73 -6.67 -32.03
C ALA A 53 -11.06 -5.41 -32.82
N GLN A 54 -10.39 -4.28 -32.54
CA GLN A 54 -10.56 -3.02 -33.29
C GLN A 54 -10.03 -3.10 -34.73
N ALA A 55 -8.93 -3.83 -34.96
CA ALA A 55 -8.36 -4.04 -36.28
C ALA A 55 -9.10 -5.11 -37.13
N GLY A 56 -10.11 -5.79 -36.57
CA GLY A 56 -10.87 -6.82 -37.27
C GLY A 56 -10.07 -8.10 -37.57
N LEU A 57 -8.99 -8.34 -36.83
CA LEU A 57 -8.10 -9.50 -36.99
C LEU A 57 -8.52 -10.70 -36.13
N ALA A 58 -9.57 -10.57 -35.32
CA ALA A 58 -10.19 -11.68 -34.62
C ALA A 58 -11.03 -12.51 -35.61
N LYS A 59 -10.42 -13.53 -36.20
CA LYS A 59 -11.11 -14.59 -36.95
C LYS A 59 -10.78 -15.95 -36.35
#